data_AF-X0UKU1-F1
#
_entry.id   AF-X0UKU1-F1
#
_cell.length_a   1.000
_cell.length_b   1.000
_cell.length_c   1.000
_cell.angle_alpha   90.00
_cell.angle_beta   90.00
_cell.angle_gamma   90.00
#
_symmetry.space_group_name_H-M   'P 1'
#
loop_
_entity.id
_entity.type
_entity.pdbx_description
1 polymer ?
#
loop_
_entity_poly.entity_id
_entity_poly.type
_entity_poly.pdbx_seq_one_letter_code
_entity_poly.pdbx_strand_id
1 'polypeptide(L)'
;MENLAEYMETSRLIDWAKASLNIIKLNSDMTDEDIRRVIRRIGMCAVDTVFVDGDKPILRRIGIGMMLSLTLLEFPEFYSRYELAQFN
;
A
#
# COMPACT_ATOMS: atom_id res chain seq x y z
N MET A 1 12.35 -9.62 -24.66
CA MET A 1 11.89 -10.30 -23.44
C MET A 1 12.31 -9.39 -22.31
N GLU A 2 11.37 -8.75 -21.62
CA GLU A 2 11.71 -7.86 -20.51
C GLU A 2 12.36 -8.67 -19.38
N ASN A 3 13.43 -8.13 -18.80
CA ASN A 3 14.10 -8.76 -17.68
C ASN A 3 13.30 -8.49 -16.41
N LEU A 4 12.47 -9.46 -16.02
CA LEU A 4 11.62 -9.34 -14.83
C LEU A 4 12.44 -9.18 -13.52
N ALA A 5 13.74 -9.49 -13.52
CA ALA A 5 14.62 -9.32 -12.36
C ALA A 5 14.90 -7.85 -12.01
N GLU A 6 14.60 -6.90 -12.91
CA GLU A 6 14.72 -5.46 -12.64
C GLU A 6 13.51 -4.89 -11.91
N TYR A 7 12.41 -5.64 -11.82
CA TYR A 7 11.20 -5.19 -11.16
C TYR A 7 11.26 -5.43 -9.65
N MET A 8 10.68 -4.49 -8.91
CA MET A 8 10.58 -4.59 -7.46
C MET A 8 9.45 -5.56 -7.07
N GLU A 9 9.78 -6.58 -6.28
CA GLU A 9 8.80 -7.47 -5.64
C GLU A 9 7.86 -6.66 -4.73
N THR A 10 6.58 -7.04 -4.70
CA THR A 10 5.56 -6.38 -3.89
C THR A 10 5.89 -6.43 -2.40
N SER A 11 6.42 -7.56 -1.92
CA SER A 11 6.88 -7.74 -0.53
C SER A 11 7.95 -6.71 -0.13
N ARG A 12 8.87 -6.36 -1.03
CA ARG A 12 9.90 -5.35 -0.77
C ARG A 12 9.31 -3.95 -0.64
N LEU A 13 8.27 -3.64 -1.42
CA LEU A 13 7.55 -2.37 -1.33
C LEU A 13 6.75 -2.29 -0.01
N ILE A 14 6.15 -3.39 0.43
CA ILE A 14 5.49 -3.50 1.74
C ILE A 14 6.50 -3.29 2.87
N ASP A 15 7.67 -3.92 2.82
CA ASP A 15 8.70 -3.77 3.85
C ASP A 15 9.25 -2.34 3.93
N TRP A 16 9.42 -1.67 2.79
CA TRP A 16 9.78 -0.25 2.78
C TRP A 16 8.71 0.61 3.47
N ALA A 17 7.43 0.38 3.19
CA ALA A 17 6.34 1.12 3.80
C ALA A 17 6.24 0.85 5.31
N LYS A 18 6.37 -0.42 5.72
CA LYS A 18 6.45 -0.85 7.13
C LYS A 18 7.58 -0.17 7.87
N ALA A 19 8.78 -0.11 7.29
CA ALA A 19 9.93 0.58 7.87
C ALA A 19 9.64 2.07 8.10
N SER A 20 8.98 2.75 7.15
CA SER A 20 8.60 4.17 7.31
C SER A 20 7.55 4.42 8.40
N LEU A 21 6.83 3.38 8.82
CA LEU A 21 5.78 3.41 9.84
C LEU A 21 6.22 2.78 11.17
N ASN A 22 7.46 2.32 11.28
CA ASN A 22 8.00 1.55 12.42
C ASN A 22 7.20 0.26 12.73
N ILE A 23 6.71 -0.43 11.69
CA ILE A 23 6.03 -1.72 11.81
C ILE A 23 7.06 -2.84 11.60
N ILE A 24 7.29 -3.66 12.63
CA ILE A 24 8.27 -4.77 12.62
C ILE A 24 7.59 -6.14 12.41
N LYS A 25 6.26 -6.16 12.38
CA LYS A 25 5.45 -7.38 12.27
C LYS A 25 5.63 -8.08 10.92
N LEU A 26 5.47 -9.39 10.90
CA LEU A 26 5.25 -10.14 9.65
C LEU A 26 3.90 -9.74 9.04
N ASN A 27 3.74 -9.89 7.73
CA ASN A 27 2.49 -9.52 7.04
C ASN A 27 1.28 -10.30 7.59
N SER A 28 1.48 -11.56 8.00
CA SER A 28 0.46 -12.40 8.64
C SER A 28 -0.01 -11.90 10.01
N ASP A 29 0.83 -11.14 10.71
CA ASP A 29 0.59 -10.68 12.08
C ASP A 29 0.15 -9.21 12.12
N MET A 30 0.07 -8.56 10.96
CA MET A 30 -0.42 -7.20 10.84
C MET A 30 -1.92 -7.15 11.13
N THR A 31 -2.31 -6.19 11.95
CA THR A 31 -3.73 -5.89 12.16
C THR A 31 -4.30 -5.20 10.92
N ASP A 32 -5.63 -5.19 10.80
CA ASP A 32 -6.32 -4.44 9.74
C ASP A 32 -5.88 -2.96 9.69
N GLU A 33 -5.59 -2.36 10.85
CA GLU A 33 -5.09 -0.98 10.92
C GLU A 33 -3.64 -0.85 10.44
N ASP A 34 -2.77 -1.82 10.77
CA ASP A 34 -1.41 -1.85 10.24
C ASP A 34 -1.44 -1.93 8.70
N ILE A 35 -2.31 -2.77 8.15
CA ILE A 35 -2.49 -2.95 6.69
C ILE A 35 -2.98 -1.64 6.06
N ARG A 36 -4.03 -1.00 6.61
CA ARG A 36 -4.52 0.30 6.12
C ARG A 36 -3.41 1.35 6.09
N ARG A 37 -2.63 1.46 7.16
CA ARG A 37 -1.54 2.44 7.25
C ARG A 37 -0.45 2.18 6.22
N VAL A 38 -0.04 0.92 6.04
CA VAL A 38 0.96 0.51 5.05
C VAL A 38 0.51 0.82 3.64
N ILE A 39 -0.69 0.36 3.27
CA ILE A 39 -1.23 0.55 1.92
C ILE A 39 -1.45 2.04 1.64
N ARG A 40 -2.01 2.79 2.60
CA ARG A 40 -2.18 4.25 2.47
C ARG A 40 -0.84 4.97 2.33
N ARG A 41 0.20 4.56 3.06
CA ARG A 41 1.54 5.13 2.93
C ARG A 41 2.10 4.97 1.51
N ILE A 42 1.86 3.82 0.89
CA ILE A 42 2.27 3.57 -0.49
C ILE A 42 1.48 4.45 -1.47
N GLY A 43 0.16 4.53 -1.29
CA GLY A 43 -0.67 5.45 -2.07
C GLY A 43 -0.20 6.90 -1.96
N MET A 44 0.17 7.35 -0.76
CA MET A 44 0.66 8.71 -0.53
C MET A 44 1.96 9.03 -1.29
N CYS A 45 2.76 8.01 -1.61
CA CYS A 45 4.02 8.16 -2.33
C CYS A 45 3.88 7.93 -3.84
N ALA A 46 2.69 7.63 -4.34
CA ALA A 46 2.43 7.55 -5.77
C ALA A 46 2.62 8.92 -6.44
N VAL A 47 3.11 8.89 -7.68
CA VAL A 47 3.48 10.09 -8.45
C VAL A 47 2.32 11.04 -8.73
N ASP A 48 1.08 10.54 -8.66
CA ASP A 48 -0.12 11.33 -8.87
C ASP A 48 -0.81 11.79 -7.58
N THR A 49 -0.24 11.47 -6.41
CA THR A 49 -0.76 11.99 -5.14
C THR A 49 -0.43 13.47 -5.01
N VAL A 50 -1.46 14.26 -4.69
CA VAL A 50 -1.35 15.71 -4.47
C VAL A 50 -1.55 16.01 -3.00
N PHE A 51 -0.68 16.84 -2.41
CA PHE A 51 -0.83 17.31 -1.04
C PHE A 51 -1.48 18.70 -1.03
N VAL A 52 -2.66 18.79 -0.43
CA VAL A 52 -3.37 20.06 -0.20
C VAL A 52 -3.09 20.53 1.22
N ASP A 53 -2.96 21.85 1.41
CA ASP A 53 -2.61 22.48 2.70
C ASP A 53 -1.29 21.96 3.33
N GLY A 54 -0.42 21.33 2.53
CA GLY A 54 0.87 20.81 2.95
C GLY A 54 0.85 19.41 3.60
N ASP A 55 -0.28 18.94 4.10
CA ASP A 55 -0.37 17.70 4.87
C ASP A 55 -1.52 16.75 4.49
N LYS A 56 -2.50 17.19 3.67
CA LYS A 56 -3.64 16.36 3.28
C LYS A 56 -3.41 15.68 1.93
N PRO A 57 -3.11 14.37 1.90
CA PRO A 57 -2.94 13.65 0.63
C PRO A 57 -4.30 13.43 -0.05
N ILE A 58 -4.40 13.86 -1.30
CA ILE A 58 -5.45 13.46 -2.24
C ILE A 58 -4.89 12.35 -3.12
N LEU A 59 -5.30 11.13 -2.82
CA LEU A 59 -4.93 9.93 -3.57
C LEU A 59 -5.67 9.92 -4.91
N ARG A 60 -4.91 9.78 -6.01
CA ARG A 60 -5.46 9.73 -7.37
C ARG A 60 -5.31 8.32 -7.95
N ARG A 61 -5.61 8.17 -9.23
CA ARG A 61 -5.86 6.88 -9.87
C ARG A 61 -4.68 5.91 -9.76
N ILE A 62 -3.44 6.37 -9.93
CA ILE A 62 -2.23 5.54 -9.81
C ILE A 62 -2.05 5.12 -8.36
N GLY A 63 -2.12 6.05 -7.40
CA GLY A 63 -2.07 5.73 -5.98
C GLY A 63 -3.12 4.70 -5.54
N ILE A 64 -4.38 4.91 -5.91
CA ILE A 64 -5.48 3.98 -5.60
C ILE A 64 -5.26 2.63 -6.29
N GLY A 65 -4.83 2.62 -7.55
CA GLY A 65 -4.55 1.39 -8.30
C GLY A 65 -3.41 0.58 -7.68
N MET A 66 -2.34 1.25 -7.24
CA MET A 66 -1.25 0.60 -6.52
C MET A 66 -1.72 0.02 -5.19
N MET A 67 -2.50 0.80 -4.43
CA MET A 67 -3.07 0.34 -3.16
C MET A 67 -3.91 -0.92 -3.34
N LEU A 68 -4.80 -0.93 -4.33
CA LEU A 68 -5.66 -2.07 -4.62
C LEU A 68 -4.83 -3.31 -5.01
N SER A 69 -3.88 -3.16 -5.95
CA SER A 69 -3.06 -4.27 -6.43
C SER A 69 -2.23 -4.89 -5.31
N LEU A 70 -1.62 -4.07 -4.45
CA LEU A 70 -0.82 -4.55 -3.34
C LEU A 70 -1.68 -5.23 -2.27
N THR A 71 -2.85 -4.69 -1.95
CA THR A 71 -3.78 -5.35 -1.04
C THR A 71 -4.18 -6.74 -1.57
N LEU A 72 -4.47 -6.87 -2.87
CA LEU A 72 -4.83 -8.16 -3.48
C LEU A 72 -3.70 -9.18 -3.43
N LEU A 73 -2.45 -8.74 -3.65
CA LEU A 73 -1.29 -9.63 -3.73
C LEU A 73 -0.73 -10.02 -2.36
N GLU A 74 -0.70 -9.08 -1.41
CA GLU A 74 -0.01 -9.24 -0.12
C GLU A 74 -0.97 -9.47 1.05
N PHE A 75 -2.24 -9.07 0.93
CA PHE A 75 -3.24 -9.14 2.00
C PHE A 75 -4.62 -9.60 1.48
N PRO A 76 -4.73 -10.76 0.80
CA PRO A 76 -5.98 -11.20 0.16
C PRO A 76 -7.13 -11.40 1.16
N GLU A 77 -6.86 -11.82 2.40
CA GLU A 77 -7.89 -11.96 3.43
C GLU A 77 -8.43 -10.60 3.89
N PHE A 78 -7.58 -9.57 3.94
CA PHE A 78 -8.00 -8.21 4.23
C PHE A 78 -8.86 -7.66 3.08
N TYR A 79 -8.47 -7.92 1.83
CA TYR A 79 -9.32 -7.59 0.67
C TYR A 79 -10.69 -8.28 0.77
N SER A 80 -10.73 -9.57 1.09
CA SER A 80 -11.99 -10.33 1.18
C SER A 80 -12.95 -9.76 2.25
N ARG A 81 -12.41 -9.18 3.34
CA ARG A 81 -13.21 -8.56 4.41
C ARG A 81 -13.76 -7.18 4.04
N TYR A 82 -12.99 -6.37 3.33
CA TYR A 82 -13.30 -4.95 3.15
C TYR A 82 -13.52 -4.52 1.69
N GLU A 83 -13.12 -5.33 0.71
CA GLU A 83 -13.18 -5.04 -0.71
C GLU A 83 -12.70 -3.62 -1.04
N LEU A 84 -13.53 -2.79 -1.66
CA LEU A 84 -13.23 -1.39 -1.95
C LEU A 84 -13.46 -0.45 -0.75
N ALA A 85 -14.15 -0.91 0.31
CA ALA A 85 -14.36 -0.12 1.51
C ALA A 85 -13.08 0.08 2.33
N GLN A 86 -11.98 -0.60 2.01
CA GLN A 86 -10.67 -0.38 2.60
C GLN A 86 -10.11 1.04 2.41
N PHE A 87 -10.68 1.82 1.46
CA PHE A 87 -10.26 3.18 1.14
C PHE A 87 -11.02 4.27 1.91
N ASN A 88 -12.10 3.91 2.62
CA ASN A 88 -12.96 4.83 3.35
C ASN A 88 -12.52 5.01 4.80
#